data_AF-A0A2G2Y4Z6-F1
#
_entry.id   AF-A0A2G2Y4Z6-F1
#
_cell.length_a   1.000
_cell.length_b   1.000
_cell.length_c   1.000
_cell.angle_alpha   90.00
_cell.angle_beta   90.00
_cell.angle_gamma   90.00
#
_symmetry.space_group_name_H-M   'P 1'
#
loop_
_entity.id
_entity.type
_entity.pdbx_description
1 polymer ?
#
loop_
_entity_poly.entity_id
_entity_poly.type
_entity_poly.pdbx_seq_one_letter_code
_entity_poly.pdbx_strand_id
1 'polypeptide(L)' 'MEHPNAKIPNNIMAYEVVVFTCGKLNQFVREGICTYESILLWLSHLPIMCNPEKAKINHEMLCSMMETAEQKVIGPGGI' A
#
# COMPACT_ATOMS: atom_id res chain seq x y z
N MET A 1 -8.83 -0.95 11.50
CA MET A 1 -9.46 0.29 11.97
C MET A 1 -8.35 1.33 12.12
N GLU A 2 -8.41 2.42 11.35
CA GLU A 2 -7.40 3.48 11.37
C GLU A 2 -7.51 4.29 12.68
N HIS A 3 -6.37 4.73 13.24
CA HIS A 3 -6.39 5.56 14.44
C HIS A 3 -7.01 6.93 14.13
N PRO A 4 -7.93 7.47 14.95
CA PRO A 4 -8.65 8.72 14.65
C PRO A 4 -7.74 9.92 14.35
N ASN A 5 -6.56 9.96 14.99
CA ASN A 5 -5.58 11.02 14.81
C ASN A 5 -4.51 10.72 13.76
N ALA A 6 -4.62 9.64 12.96
CA ALA A 6 -3.56 9.24 12.03
C ALA A 6 -3.30 10.29 10.94
N LYS A 7 -4.35 10.96 10.46
CA LYS A 7 -4.30 11.91 9.32
C LYS A 7 -4.26 13.39 9.71
N ILE A 8 -4.12 13.72 11.00
CA ILE A 8 -3.95 15.13 11.39
C ILE A 8 -2.60 15.67 10.88
N PRO A 9 -2.43 16.98 10.68
CA PRO A 9 -1.20 17.55 10.09
C PRO A 9 0.10 17.10 10.76
N ASN A 10 0.09 16.91 12.08
CA ASN A 10 1.28 16.47 12.83
C ASN A 10 1.64 14.99 12.58
N ASN A 11 0.68 14.16 12.20
CA ASN A 11 0.85 12.71 12.10
C ASN A 11 0.82 12.20 10.64
N ILE A 12 0.30 13.00 9.70
CA ILE A 12 0.07 12.57 8.31
C ILE A 12 1.34 12.04 7.64
N MET A 13 2.50 12.66 7.89
CA MET A 13 3.77 12.18 7.34
C MET A 13 4.13 10.80 7.89
N ALA A 14 3.99 10.58 9.21
CA ALA A 14 4.27 9.28 9.84
C ALA A 14 3.28 8.21 9.36
N TYR A 15 1.99 8.57 9.26
CA TYR A 15 0.97 7.70 8.68
C TYR A 15 1.34 7.29 7.25
N GLU A 16 1.73 8.21 6.37
CA GLU A 16 2.12 7.86 5.01
C GLU A 16 3.42 7.04 4.95
N VAL A 17 4.35 7.22 5.89
CA VAL A 17 5.51 6.33 6.03
C VAL A 17 5.07 4.90 6.35
N VAL A 18 4.07 4.72 7.21
CA VAL A 18 3.50 3.40 7.50
C VAL A 18 2.83 2.80 6.26
N VAL A 19 2.01 3.57 5.54
CA VAL A 19 1.38 3.12 4.28
C VAL A 19 2.44 2.70 3.25
N PHE A 20 3.49 3.50 3.08
CA PHE A 20 4.63 3.16 2.21
C PHE A 20 5.33 1.86 2.64
N THR A 21 5.51 1.67 3.95
CA THR A 21 6.16 0.47 4.50
C THR A 21 5.27 -0.77 4.33
N CYS A 22 3.96 -0.65 4.49
CA CYS A 22 2.99 -1.70 4.17
C CYS A 22 3.11 -2.15 2.70
N GLY A 23 3.26 -1.20 1.76
CA GLY A 23 3.55 -1.53 0.37
C GLY A 23 4.83 -2.37 0.25
N LYS A 24 5.94 -1.93 0.85
CA LYS A 24 7.21 -2.68 0.80
C LYS A 24 7.09 -4.09 1.37
N LEU A 25 6.35 -4.26 2.47
CA LEU A 25 6.07 -5.58 3.02
C LEU A 25 5.34 -6.46 2.01
N ASN A 26 4.28 -5.95 1.39
CA ASN A 26 3.53 -6.66 0.35
C ASN A 26 4.44 -7.00 -0.86
N GLN A 27 5.39 -6.14 -1.23
CA GLN A 27 6.23 -6.35 -2.41
C GLN A 27 7.34 -7.38 -2.17
N PHE A 28 8.06 -7.25 -1.06
CA PHE A 28 9.30 -7.98 -0.82
C PHE A 28 9.14 -9.20 0.10
N VAL A 29 8.11 -9.21 0.97
CA VAL A 29 7.87 -10.29 1.94
C VAL A 29 6.63 -11.09 1.52
N ARG A 30 6.68 -11.64 0.30
CA ARG A 30 5.55 -12.32 -0.35
C ARG A 30 5.18 -13.65 0.30
N GLU A 31 6.13 -14.35 0.90
CA GLU A 31 5.91 -15.64 1.52
C GLU A 31 5.34 -15.46 2.93
N GLY A 32 4.05 -15.81 3.10
CA GLY A 32 3.39 -15.93 4.41
C GLY A 32 2.62 -14.70 4.92
N ILE A 33 2.94 -13.49 4.46
CA ILE A 33 2.29 -12.24 4.94
C ILE A 33 1.42 -11.57 3.88
N CYS A 34 1.79 -11.68 2.59
CA CYS A 34 1.15 -10.95 1.50
C CYS A 34 -0.10 -11.68 0.97
N THR A 35 -1.23 -11.44 1.64
CA THR A 35 -2.57 -11.94 1.27
C THR A 35 -3.32 -10.90 0.44
N TYR A 36 -4.46 -11.30 -0.15
CA TYR A 36 -5.36 -10.36 -0.82
C TYR A 36 -5.78 -9.22 0.12
N GLU A 37 -6.08 -9.56 1.39
CA GLU A 37 -6.51 -8.60 2.40
C GLU A 37 -5.40 -7.60 2.78
N SER A 38 -4.13 -8.03 2.82
CA SER A 38 -3.01 -7.13 3.13
C SER A 38 -2.74 -6.15 1.99
N ILE A 39 -2.90 -6.59 0.74
CA ILE A 39 -2.81 -5.74 -0.44
C ILE A 39 -4.00 -4.78 -0.47
N LEU A 40 -5.22 -5.26 -0.27
CA LEU A 40 -6.44 -4.45 -0.26
C LEU A 40 -6.38 -3.36 0.82
N LEU A 41 -5.88 -3.70 2.02
CA LEU A 41 -5.68 -2.73 3.09
C LEU A 41 -4.72 -1.63 2.64
N TRP A 42 -3.57 -1.99 2.08
CA TRP A 42 -2.61 -1.01 1.58
C TRP A 42 -3.22 -0.12 0.47
N LEU A 43 -3.92 -0.70 -0.50
CA LEU A 43 -4.59 0.03 -1.58
C LEU A 43 -5.60 1.05 -1.05
N SER A 44 -6.35 0.71 0.00
CA SER A 44 -7.36 1.60 0.61
C SER A 44 -6.76 2.89 1.22
N HIS A 45 -5.44 2.93 1.40
CA HIS A 45 -4.72 4.05 1.96
C HIS A 45 -3.91 4.85 0.91
N LEU A 46 -4.00 4.49 -0.38
CA LEU A 46 -3.38 5.23 -1.49
C LEU A 46 -4.32 6.32 -2.02
N PRO A 47 -3.79 7.39 -2.66
CA PRO A 47 -2.36 7.70 -2.81
C PRO A 47 -1.75 8.34 -1.55
N ILE A 48 -0.43 8.26 -1.42
CA ILE A 48 0.35 9.05 -0.45
C ILE A 48 0.89 10.31 -1.14
N MET A 49 0.91 11.45 -0.44
CA MET A 49 1.11 12.79 -1.03
C MET A 49 2.17 13.64 -0.33
N CYS A 50 2.53 13.34 0.91
CA CYS A 50 3.45 14.16 1.73
C CYS A 50 4.91 14.09 1.26
N ASN A 51 5.30 13.02 0.55
CA ASN A 51 6.65 12.87 0.00
C ASN A 51 6.58 12.38 -1.46
N PRO A 52 6.91 13.23 -2.44
CA PRO A 52 6.82 12.89 -3.87
C PRO A 52 7.67 11.68 -4.29
N GLU A 53 8.86 11.53 -3.69
CA GLU A 53 9.75 10.40 -3.99
C GLU A 53 9.11 9.08 -3.51
N LYS A 54 8.61 9.05 -2.28
CA LYS A 54 7.90 7.88 -1.75
C LYS A 54 6.62 7.61 -2.54
N ALA A 55 5.88 8.65 -2.92
CA ALA A 55 4.68 8.51 -3.75
C ALA A 55 5.00 7.84 -5.10
N LYS A 56 6.09 8.28 -5.76
CA LYS A 56 6.57 7.67 -7.00
C LYS A 56 6.93 6.20 -6.81
N ILE A 57 7.72 5.87 -5.80
CA ILE A 57 8.14 4.49 -5.51
C ILE A 57 6.90 3.62 -5.19
N ASN A 58 5.95 4.14 -4.42
CA ASN A 58 4.73 3.42 -4.05
C ASN A 58 3.83 3.17 -5.28
N HIS A 59 3.83 4.09 -6.24
CA HIS A 59 3.15 3.92 -7.54
C HIS A 59 3.84 2.86 -8.40
N GLU A 60 5.17 2.90 -8.55
CA GLU A 60 5.94 1.89 -9.27
C GLU A 60 5.73 0.48 -8.68
N MET A 61 5.64 0.40 -7.36
CA MET A 61 5.32 -0.83 -6.64
C MET A 61 3.92 -1.36 -6.98
N LEU A 62 2.91 -0.49 -7.04
CA LEU A 62 1.56 -0.88 -7.46
C LEU A 62 1.56 -1.44 -8.88
N CYS A 63 2.23 -0.77 -9.82
CA CYS A 63 2.37 -1.25 -11.20
C CYS A 63 3.05 -2.63 -11.23
N SER A 64 4.16 -2.79 -10.52
CA SER A 64 4.86 -4.08 -10.43
C SER A 64 3.99 -5.19 -9.83
N MET A 65 3.15 -4.89 -8.83
CA MET A 65 2.21 -5.87 -8.26
C MET A 65 1.09 -6.23 -9.22
N MET A 66 0.56 -5.26 -9.98
CA MET A 66 -0.41 -5.53 -11.04
C MET A 66 0.15 -6.49 -12.09
N GLU A 67 1.40 -6.28 -12.51
CA GLU A 67 2.06 -7.14 -13.52
C GLU A 67 2.38 -8.55 -13.02
N THR A 68 2.69 -8.70 -11.72
CA THR A 68 3.24 -9.96 -11.17
C THR A 68 2.27 -10.72 -10.27
N ALA A 69 1.20 -10.09 -9.81
CA ALA A 69 0.27 -10.64 -8.82
C ALA A 69 -1.15 -10.08 -9.02
N GLU A 70 -1.55 -9.81 -10.26
CA GLU A 70 -2.81 -9.15 -10.64
C GLU A 70 -4.02 -9.65 -9.85
N GLN A 71 -4.21 -10.97 -9.78
CA GLN A 71 -5.33 -11.63 -9.07
C GLN A 71 -5.40 -11.28 -7.57
N LYS A 72 -4.26 -10.98 -6.95
CA LYS A 72 -4.18 -10.52 -5.55
C LYS A 72 -4.44 -9.02 -5.39
N VAL A 73 -4.34 -8.24 -6.47
CA VAL A 73 -4.59 -6.80 -6.45
C VAL A 73 -6.04 -6.50 -6.83
N ILE A 74 -6.58 -7.16 -7.86
CA ILE A 74 -7.95 -6.97 -8.34
C ILE A 74 -8.99 -7.80 -7.57
N GLY A 75 -8.55 -8.88 -6.93
CA GLY A 75 -9.39 -9.78 -6.15
C GLY A 75 -10.01 -10.95 -6.94
N PRO A 76 -10.68 -11.86 -6.23
CA PRO A 76 -11.30 -13.04 -6.84
C PRO A 76 -12.46 -12.62 -7.75
N GLY A 77 -12.28 -12.79 -9.05
CA GLY A 77 -13.23 -12.36 -10.09
C GLY A 77 -12.71 -11.27 -11.02
N GLY A 78 -11.38 -11.13 -11.15
CA GLY A 78 -10.73 -10.17 -12.03
C GLY A 78 -11.42 -9.97 -13.37
N ILE A 79 -12.07 -8.80 -13.50
CA ILE A 79 -12.89 -8.27 -14.61
C ILE A 79 -13.82 -9.27 -15.30
#